data_AF-A0A1Y4BVW8-F1
#
_entry.id   AF-A0A1Y4BVW8-F1
#
_cell.length_a   1.000
_cell.length_b   1.000
_cell.length_c   1.000
_cell.angle_alpha   90.00
_cell.angle_beta   90.00
_cell.angle_gamma   90.00
#
_symmetry.space_group_name_H-M   'P 1'
#
loop_
_entity.id
_entity.type
_entity.pdbx_description
1 polymer ?
#
loop_
_entity_poly.entity_id
_entity_poly.type
_entity_poly.pdbx_seq_one_letter_code
_entity_poly.pdbx_strand_id
1 'polypeptide(L)'
;MHTSFIHQYLTRRRAFMWQKSARELQEALSAPFQSADIEWRVSATNTAKTSGLAVPYVTNRAIQNRLDSTVGIDGWHNDFVPWKGEKAQLCGISIYLPELKDWLTKWDGADDSDIESVKGGLSDSMKRAAVEWGIGRYLYGMTQKWVSIEQRGKGYVICNNERPALDIVHDQWVQSLQQKKDHPGEQDRQGHYDRGQSANPCGDPHRQDGQQAPQIQGQPFQGQISSTGIPAGCYMVTGAVLKPTMSGNSRTSVQVRDSAGQLFQAYTRGADARLAPGLMLTNVQLSTQHNNGVTFYILESYQIMDLGGAQAA
;
A
#
# COMPACT_ATOMS: atom_id res chain seq x y z
N MET A 1 11.53 -23.78 53.81
CA MET A 1 12.31 -23.51 52.56
C MET A 1 11.51 -23.96 51.34
N HIS A 2 10.33 -23.39 51.06
CA HIS A 2 9.50 -23.78 49.90
C HIS A 2 8.54 -22.67 49.45
N THR A 3 8.98 -21.41 49.49
CA THR A 3 8.12 -20.26 49.12
C THR A 3 8.86 -19.17 48.35
N SER A 4 10.05 -19.46 47.81
CA SER A 4 10.89 -18.45 47.12
C SER A 4 11.35 -18.86 45.72
N PHE A 5 10.60 -19.73 45.03
CA PHE A 5 10.93 -20.14 43.65
C PHE A 5 9.86 -19.85 42.59
N ILE A 6 8.71 -19.27 42.98
CA ILE A 6 7.63 -18.95 42.02
C ILE A 6 7.64 -17.46 41.60
N HIS A 7 8.42 -16.61 42.26
CA HIS A 7 8.47 -15.17 41.97
C HIS A 7 9.54 -14.74 40.94
N GLN A 8 10.18 -15.70 40.24
CA GLN A 8 11.23 -15.40 39.26
C GLN A 8 10.94 -15.93 37.84
N TYR A 9 9.68 -16.29 37.55
CA TYR A 9 9.23 -16.69 36.21
C TYR A 9 8.20 -15.74 35.58
N LEU A 10 8.08 -14.51 36.09
CA LEU A 10 7.20 -13.46 35.54
C LEU A 10 7.98 -12.25 35.02
N THR A 11 9.20 -12.47 34.52
CA THR A 11 9.98 -11.40 33.89
C THR A 11 10.61 -11.94 32.61
N ARG A 12 10.16 -11.39 31.48
CA ARG A 12 10.65 -11.62 30.09
C ARG A 12 10.02 -12.78 29.30
N ARG A 13 8.71 -12.73 29.10
CA ARG A 13 8.21 -12.85 27.72
C ARG A 13 7.96 -11.45 27.20
N ARG A 14 9.01 -10.75 26.77
CA ARG A 14 8.79 -9.61 25.87
C ARG A 14 8.21 -10.26 24.61
N ALA A 15 6.93 -10.06 24.37
CA ALA A 15 6.35 -10.28 23.06
C ALA A 15 7.30 -9.65 22.02
N PHE A 16 7.57 -10.37 20.94
CA PHE A 16 8.41 -9.89 19.84
C PHE A 16 7.63 -8.85 19.03
N MET A 17 7.05 -7.85 19.70
CA MET A 17 6.41 -6.73 19.05
C MET A 17 7.50 -5.78 18.57
N TRP A 18 7.34 -5.25 17.35
CA TRP A 18 8.24 -4.24 16.79
C TRP A 18 8.44 -3.08 17.77
N GLN A 19 9.67 -2.59 17.98
CA GLN A 19 9.97 -1.49 18.93
C GLN A 19 10.73 -0.33 18.29
N LYS A 20 10.86 -0.32 16.96
CA LYS A 20 11.60 0.68 16.21
C LYS A 20 10.64 1.66 15.52
N SER A 21 11.20 2.68 14.86
CA SER A 21 10.40 3.70 14.18
C SER A 21 9.57 3.15 13.01
N ALA A 22 8.54 3.90 12.59
CA ALA A 22 7.75 3.59 11.40
C ALA A 22 8.60 3.54 10.10
N ARG A 23 9.67 4.34 10.02
CA ARG A 23 10.61 4.31 8.91
C ARG A 23 11.39 2.99 8.88
N GLU A 24 11.92 2.56 10.01
CA GLU A 24 12.63 1.28 10.11
C GLU A 24 11.68 0.10 9.82
N LEU A 25 10.41 0.21 10.21
CA LEU A 25 9.39 -0.79 9.87
C LEU A 25 9.20 -0.87 8.36
N GLN A 26 9.03 0.28 7.70
CA GLN A 26 8.91 0.34 6.25
C GLN A 26 10.14 -0.26 5.56
N GLU A 27 11.34 0.07 6.01
CA GLU A 27 12.59 -0.46 5.47
C GLU A 27 12.67 -1.99 5.63
N ALA A 28 12.31 -2.53 6.80
CA ALA A 28 12.31 -3.97 7.06
C ALA A 28 11.27 -4.74 6.22
N LEU A 29 10.04 -4.22 6.12
CA LEU A 29 8.99 -4.82 5.30
C LEU A 29 9.32 -4.75 3.80
N SER A 30 9.96 -3.67 3.36
CA SER A 30 10.30 -3.44 1.95
C SER A 30 11.60 -4.11 1.51
N ALA A 31 12.36 -4.72 2.43
CA ALA A 31 13.63 -5.35 2.07
C ALA A 31 13.41 -6.48 1.03
N PRO A 32 14.27 -6.59 0.01
CA PRO A 32 14.13 -7.64 -1.00
C PRO A 32 14.06 -9.06 -0.43
N PHE A 33 13.35 -9.95 -1.11
CA PHE A 33 13.34 -11.37 -0.77
C PHE A 33 14.57 -12.06 -1.34
N GLN A 34 14.91 -13.24 -0.81
CA GLN A 34 15.88 -14.11 -1.46
C GLN A 34 15.27 -14.69 -2.73
N SER A 35 16.07 -14.99 -3.75
CA SER A 35 15.59 -15.60 -5.00
C SER A 35 14.79 -16.88 -4.76
N ALA A 36 15.16 -17.67 -3.74
CA ALA A 36 14.43 -18.87 -3.33
C ALA A 36 12.99 -18.63 -2.87
N ASP A 37 12.65 -17.43 -2.40
CA ASP A 37 11.30 -17.04 -1.98
C ASP A 37 10.49 -16.37 -3.12
N ILE A 38 11.13 -16.18 -4.29
CA ILE A 38 10.48 -15.63 -5.48
C ILE A 38 9.87 -16.75 -6.29
N GLU A 39 8.64 -16.55 -6.72
CA GLU A 39 7.98 -17.41 -7.70
C GLU A 39 7.80 -16.67 -9.01
N TRP A 40 7.66 -17.45 -10.08
CA TRP A 40 7.57 -16.93 -11.44
C TRP A 40 6.33 -17.46 -12.13
N ARG A 41 5.61 -16.57 -12.82
CA ARG A 41 4.44 -16.94 -13.63
C ARG A 41 4.57 -16.41 -15.05
N VAL A 42 3.91 -17.09 -15.97
CA VAL A 42 3.76 -16.61 -17.35
C VAL A 42 2.67 -15.54 -17.36
N SER A 43 3.00 -14.33 -17.82
CA SER A 43 2.03 -13.24 -17.97
C SER A 43 1.53 -13.06 -19.41
N ALA A 44 2.33 -13.44 -20.39
CA ALA A 44 1.99 -13.40 -21.81
C ALA A 44 2.76 -14.51 -22.55
N THR A 45 2.25 -14.96 -23.68
CA THR A 45 2.93 -15.93 -24.55
C THR A 45 3.19 -15.34 -25.92
N ASN A 46 4.25 -15.80 -26.59
CA ASN A 46 4.46 -15.49 -28.00
C ASN A 46 3.39 -16.19 -28.88
N THR A 47 3.30 -15.80 -30.15
CA THR A 47 2.34 -16.38 -31.11
C THR A 47 2.50 -17.89 -31.25
N ALA A 48 3.74 -18.38 -31.24
CA ALA A 48 4.06 -19.80 -31.36
C ALA A 48 3.79 -20.61 -30.08
N LYS A 49 3.47 -19.96 -28.95
CA LYS A 49 3.24 -20.58 -27.63
C LYS A 49 4.41 -21.43 -27.12
N THR A 50 5.62 -21.09 -27.54
CA THR A 50 6.88 -21.74 -27.14
C THR A 50 7.67 -20.91 -26.13
N SER A 51 7.36 -19.62 -26.02
CA SER A 51 7.99 -18.71 -25.06
C SER A 51 6.95 -17.87 -24.34
N GLY A 52 7.22 -17.60 -23.07
CA GLY A 52 6.37 -16.81 -22.20
C GLY A 52 7.15 -15.70 -21.50
N LEU A 53 6.47 -14.59 -21.23
CA LEU A 53 7.00 -13.47 -20.46
C LEU A 53 6.89 -13.81 -18.97
N ALA A 54 8.03 -14.07 -18.33
CA ALA A 54 8.11 -14.42 -16.93
C ALA A 54 8.00 -13.16 -16.05
N VAL A 55 7.09 -13.21 -15.09
CA VAL A 55 6.87 -12.14 -14.12
C VAL A 55 7.05 -12.69 -12.70
N PRO A 56 7.89 -12.05 -11.88
CA PRO A 56 8.14 -12.49 -10.52
C PRO A 56 6.98 -12.09 -9.60
N TYR A 57 6.73 -12.89 -8.57
CA TYR A 57 5.82 -12.59 -7.49
C TYR A 57 6.24 -13.33 -6.22
N VAL A 58 5.72 -12.88 -5.07
CA VAL A 58 5.89 -13.60 -3.79
C VAL A 58 4.62 -14.35 -3.43
N THR A 59 4.77 -15.49 -2.77
CA THR A 59 3.65 -16.27 -2.25
C THR A 59 3.09 -15.64 -0.97
N ASN A 60 1.84 -15.98 -0.63
CA ASN A 60 1.26 -15.55 0.65
C ASN A 60 2.06 -16.08 1.84
N ARG A 61 2.64 -17.28 1.74
CA ARG A 61 3.54 -17.85 2.76
C ARG A 61 4.76 -16.96 2.97
N ALA A 62 5.42 -16.51 1.90
CA ALA A 62 6.57 -15.61 2.00
C ALA A 62 6.19 -14.27 2.65
N ILE A 63 5.00 -13.72 2.33
CA ILE A 63 4.47 -12.51 2.97
C ILE A 63 4.21 -12.74 4.46
N GLN A 64 3.53 -13.81 4.83
CA GLN A 64 3.25 -14.18 6.23
C GLN A 64 4.55 -14.32 7.02
N ASN A 65 5.53 -15.05 6.49
CA ASN A 65 6.84 -15.22 7.10
C ASN A 65 7.57 -13.87 7.27
N ARG A 66 7.49 -12.97 6.29
CA ARG A 66 8.05 -11.61 6.42
C ARG A 66 7.37 -10.84 7.54
N LEU A 67 6.04 -10.88 7.64
CA LEU A 67 5.30 -10.20 8.70
C LEU A 67 5.64 -10.78 10.07
N ASP A 68 5.58 -12.11 10.24
CA ASP A 68 5.92 -12.81 11.47
C ASP A 68 7.34 -12.51 11.94
N SER A 69 8.33 -12.56 11.03
CA SER A 69 9.73 -12.28 11.36
C SER A 69 10.01 -10.80 11.62
N THR A 70 9.19 -9.89 11.09
CA THR A 70 9.39 -8.45 11.28
C THR A 70 8.68 -7.95 12.52
N VAL A 71 7.37 -8.13 12.62
CA VAL A 71 6.55 -7.51 13.68
C VAL A 71 6.07 -8.50 14.75
N GLY A 72 6.41 -9.78 14.60
CA GLY A 72 5.97 -10.85 15.50
C GLY A 72 4.61 -11.41 15.08
N ILE A 73 4.35 -12.65 15.51
CA ILE A 73 3.08 -13.36 15.26
C ILE A 73 1.85 -12.64 15.82
N ASP A 74 2.05 -11.74 16.79
CA ASP A 74 1.05 -10.92 17.46
C ASP A 74 1.08 -9.45 17.03
N GLY A 75 2.00 -9.07 16.14
CA GLY A 75 2.15 -7.70 15.65
C GLY A 75 1.40 -7.40 14.36
N TRP A 76 0.74 -8.40 13.76
CA TRP A 76 -0.07 -8.22 12.56
C TRP A 76 -1.28 -9.16 12.54
N HIS A 77 -2.29 -8.77 11.76
CA HIS A 77 -3.38 -9.66 11.33
C HIS A 77 -3.84 -9.26 9.94
N ASN A 78 -4.69 -10.09 9.34
CA ASN A 78 -5.36 -9.74 8.10
C ASN A 78 -6.84 -10.12 8.13
N ASP A 79 -7.63 -9.28 7.46
CA ASP A 79 -9.07 -9.46 7.30
C ASP A 79 -9.41 -9.61 5.82
N PHE A 80 -10.44 -10.39 5.53
CA PHE A 80 -10.97 -10.56 4.19
C PHE A 80 -12.43 -10.16 4.14
N VAL A 81 -12.79 -9.38 3.12
CA VAL A 81 -14.15 -8.91 2.92
C VAL A 81 -14.59 -9.19 1.48
N PRO A 82 -15.68 -9.96 1.27
CA PRO A 82 -16.28 -10.13 -0.04
C PRO A 82 -16.71 -8.78 -0.62
N TRP A 83 -16.55 -8.59 -1.92
CA TRP A 83 -16.80 -7.32 -2.60
C TRP A 83 -17.45 -7.54 -3.97
N LYS A 84 -18.12 -6.50 -4.50
CA LYS A 84 -18.85 -6.54 -5.80
C LYS A 84 -19.81 -7.74 -5.94
N GLY A 85 -20.58 -8.04 -4.90
CA GLY A 85 -21.49 -9.20 -4.90
C GLY A 85 -20.76 -10.53 -4.99
N GLU A 86 -19.71 -10.70 -4.18
CA GLU A 86 -18.89 -11.93 -4.06
C GLU A 86 -18.15 -12.32 -5.34
N LYS A 87 -17.80 -11.33 -6.17
CA LYS A 87 -16.97 -11.51 -7.37
C LYS A 87 -15.56 -10.97 -7.21
N ALA A 88 -15.25 -10.45 -6.03
CA ALA A 88 -13.96 -9.89 -5.67
C ALA A 88 -13.75 -10.02 -4.17
N GLN A 89 -12.49 -10.04 -3.76
CA GLN A 89 -12.10 -10.02 -2.36
C GLN A 89 -11.30 -8.75 -2.07
N LEU A 90 -11.60 -8.11 -0.96
CA LEU A 90 -10.72 -7.16 -0.31
C LEU A 90 -9.89 -7.87 0.75
N CYS A 91 -8.63 -7.49 0.89
CA CYS A 91 -7.79 -7.87 2.02
C CYS A 91 -7.28 -6.62 2.71
N GLY A 92 -7.44 -6.58 4.02
CA GLY A 92 -6.83 -5.59 4.90
C GLY A 92 -5.68 -6.26 5.64
N ILE A 93 -4.47 -5.71 5.56
CA ILE A 93 -3.37 -6.12 6.43
C ILE A 93 -3.17 -5.02 7.47
N SER A 94 -3.28 -5.42 8.73
CA SER A 94 -3.16 -4.55 9.90
C SER A 94 -1.86 -4.85 10.62
N ILE A 95 -1.09 -3.80 10.94
CA ILE A 95 0.13 -3.90 11.73
C ILE A 95 0.00 -2.96 12.93
N TYR A 96 0.31 -3.48 14.11
CA TYR A 96 0.30 -2.69 15.34
C TYR A 96 1.49 -1.73 15.37
N LEU A 97 1.23 -0.44 15.62
CA LEU A 97 2.24 0.61 15.71
C LEU A 97 2.37 1.05 17.18
N PRO A 98 3.40 0.59 17.93
CA PRO A 98 3.52 0.88 19.36
C PRO A 98 3.64 2.37 19.70
N GLU A 99 4.25 3.17 18.83
CA GLU A 99 4.32 4.63 18.98
C GLU A 99 2.93 5.28 19.01
N LEU A 100 1.97 4.69 18.28
CA LEU A 100 0.59 5.17 18.21
C LEU A 100 -0.33 4.42 19.19
N LYS A 101 0.14 3.29 19.74
CA LYS A 101 -0.67 2.34 20.52
C LYS A 101 -1.95 1.90 19.77
N ASP A 102 -1.85 1.77 18.44
CA ASP A 102 -3.00 1.50 17.58
C ASP A 102 -2.60 0.67 16.36
N TRP A 103 -3.60 0.09 15.69
CA TRP A 103 -3.46 -0.69 14.47
C TRP A 103 -3.60 0.20 13.24
N LEU A 104 -2.59 0.21 12.37
CA LEU A 104 -2.75 0.77 11.04
C LEU A 104 -3.11 -0.35 10.08
N THR A 105 -4.21 -0.18 9.34
CA THR A 105 -4.66 -1.15 8.32
C THR A 105 -4.52 -0.55 6.93
N LYS A 106 -3.99 -1.35 5.98
CA LYS A 106 -3.98 -1.00 4.55
C LYS A 106 -4.75 -2.04 3.75
N TRP A 107 -5.63 -1.54 2.88
CA TRP A 107 -6.53 -2.36 2.07
C TRP A 107 -6.17 -2.32 0.59
N ASP A 108 -6.30 -3.49 -0.06
CA ASP A 108 -6.37 -3.64 -1.52
C ASP A 108 -7.30 -4.82 -1.84
N GLY A 109 -7.62 -5.05 -3.11
CA GLY A 109 -8.49 -6.14 -3.52
C GLY A 109 -8.16 -6.71 -4.89
N ALA A 110 -8.67 -7.90 -5.14
CA ALA A 110 -8.56 -8.60 -6.42
C ALA A 110 -9.93 -9.15 -6.82
N ASP A 111 -10.19 -9.21 -8.12
CA ASP A 111 -11.37 -9.92 -8.62
C ASP A 111 -11.15 -11.44 -8.46
N ASP A 112 -12.22 -12.20 -8.28
CA ASP A 112 -12.16 -13.65 -8.14
C ASP A 112 -11.81 -14.32 -9.48
N SER A 113 -11.00 -15.38 -9.45
CA SER A 113 -10.54 -16.06 -10.68
C SER A 113 -11.59 -16.99 -11.31
N ASP A 114 -11.61 -17.17 -12.63
CA ASP A 114 -12.60 -18.05 -13.29
C ASP A 114 -12.41 -19.57 -13.03
N ILE A 115 -11.34 -19.98 -12.34
CA ILE A 115 -10.91 -21.40 -12.23
C ILE A 115 -11.04 -21.94 -10.80
N GLU A 116 -10.66 -21.15 -9.78
CA GLU A 116 -10.91 -21.41 -8.35
C GLU A 116 -11.21 -20.07 -7.66
N SER A 117 -12.36 -19.48 -8.01
CA SER A 117 -12.77 -18.09 -7.75
C SER A 117 -12.33 -17.53 -6.41
N VAL A 118 -12.79 -18.15 -5.32
CA VAL A 118 -12.58 -17.63 -3.98
C VAL A 118 -11.11 -17.74 -3.53
N LYS A 119 -10.42 -18.85 -3.82
CA LYS A 119 -9.03 -19.06 -3.37
C LYS A 119 -8.05 -18.14 -4.10
N GLY A 120 -8.29 -17.91 -5.39
CA GLY A 120 -7.53 -16.98 -6.21
C GLY A 120 -7.68 -15.54 -5.72
N GLY A 121 -8.92 -15.07 -5.52
CA GLY A 121 -9.19 -13.70 -5.07
C GLY A 121 -8.65 -13.39 -3.68
N LEU A 122 -8.78 -14.31 -2.71
CA LEU A 122 -8.20 -14.16 -1.37
C LEU A 122 -6.67 -14.06 -1.42
N SER A 123 -6.04 -14.93 -2.21
CA SER A 123 -4.58 -14.94 -2.30
C SER A 123 -4.04 -13.67 -2.96
N ASP A 124 -4.64 -13.26 -4.08
CA ASP A 124 -4.19 -12.10 -4.83
C ASP A 124 -4.47 -10.78 -4.10
N SER A 125 -5.64 -10.64 -3.47
CA SER A 125 -5.96 -9.47 -2.64
C SER A 125 -4.97 -9.29 -1.50
N MET A 126 -4.57 -10.37 -0.81
CA MET A 126 -3.53 -10.29 0.24
C MET A 126 -2.17 -9.88 -0.32
N LYS A 127 -1.73 -10.43 -1.47
CA LYS A 127 -0.47 -10.01 -2.12
C LYS A 127 -0.48 -8.52 -2.44
N ARG A 128 -1.60 -8.02 -2.96
CA ARG A 128 -1.78 -6.60 -3.28
C ARG A 128 -1.80 -5.73 -2.02
N ALA A 129 -2.49 -6.15 -0.97
CA ALA A 129 -2.46 -5.47 0.33
C ALA A 129 -1.05 -5.46 0.94
N ALA A 130 -0.25 -6.51 0.73
CA ALA A 130 1.14 -6.55 1.19
C ALA A 130 2.04 -5.54 0.44
N VAL A 131 1.78 -5.31 -0.85
CA VAL A 131 2.48 -4.27 -1.63
C VAL A 131 2.25 -2.89 -1.02
N GLU A 132 1.09 -2.61 -0.42
CA GLU A 132 0.81 -1.35 0.30
C GLU A 132 1.73 -1.12 1.50
N TRP A 133 2.21 -2.20 2.11
CA TRP A 133 3.21 -2.20 3.17
C TRP A 133 4.65 -2.19 2.64
N GLY A 134 4.84 -2.26 1.32
CA GLY A 134 6.15 -2.29 0.66
C GLY A 134 6.67 -3.71 0.37
N ILE A 135 6.00 -4.73 0.91
CA ILE A 135 6.40 -6.13 0.77
C ILE A 135 6.29 -6.54 -0.70
N GLY A 136 7.40 -6.95 -1.31
CA GLY A 136 7.46 -7.36 -2.71
C GLY A 136 7.29 -6.23 -3.73
N ARG A 137 7.15 -4.96 -3.30
CA ARG A 137 6.93 -3.82 -4.20
C ARG A 137 8.07 -3.62 -5.20
N TYR A 138 9.31 -3.93 -4.81
CA TYR A 138 10.49 -3.81 -5.67
C TYR A 138 10.44 -4.69 -6.93
N LEU A 139 9.64 -5.76 -6.93
CA LEU A 139 9.48 -6.67 -8.07
C LEU A 139 8.78 -6.00 -9.26
N TYR A 140 7.98 -4.96 -9.03
CA TYR A 140 7.29 -4.23 -10.09
C TYR A 140 8.23 -3.39 -10.97
N GLY A 141 9.42 -3.04 -10.46
CA GLY A 141 10.45 -2.34 -11.22
C GLY A 141 11.38 -3.27 -12.00
N MET A 142 11.24 -4.59 -11.86
CA MET A 142 12.13 -5.56 -12.45
C MET A 142 11.81 -5.78 -13.93
N THR A 143 12.83 -5.75 -14.78
CA THR A 143 12.69 -6.08 -16.21
C THR A 143 12.23 -7.53 -16.39
N GLN A 144 11.18 -7.72 -17.18
CA GLN A 144 10.61 -9.03 -17.47
C GLN A 144 11.44 -9.77 -18.51
N LYS A 145 11.54 -11.10 -18.38
CA LYS A 145 12.35 -11.96 -19.26
C LYS A 145 11.48 -12.95 -20.02
N TRP A 146 11.72 -13.08 -21.31
CA TRP A 146 11.16 -14.16 -22.13
C TRP A 146 11.91 -15.46 -21.84
N VAL A 147 11.15 -16.51 -21.54
CA VAL A 147 11.68 -17.83 -21.18
C VAL A 147 10.94 -18.93 -21.95
N SER A 148 11.55 -20.11 -22.03
CA SER A 148 10.89 -21.30 -22.57
C SER A 148 9.72 -21.71 -21.68
N ILE A 149 8.60 -22.10 -22.29
CA ILE A 149 7.41 -22.57 -21.59
C ILE A 149 6.96 -23.91 -22.14
N GLU A 150 6.25 -24.66 -21.31
CA GLU A 150 5.58 -25.90 -21.69
C GLU A 150 4.09 -25.82 -21.35
N GLN A 151 3.26 -26.47 -22.18
CA GLN A 151 1.83 -26.52 -21.93
C GLN A 151 1.53 -27.50 -20.80
N ARG A 152 0.76 -27.04 -19.79
CA ARG A 152 0.31 -27.87 -18.67
C ARG A 152 -1.18 -27.67 -18.44
N GLY A 153 -1.97 -28.67 -18.81
CA GLY A 153 -3.42 -28.58 -18.84
C GLY A 153 -3.89 -27.48 -19.81
N LYS A 154 -4.74 -26.57 -19.32
CA LYS A 154 -5.23 -25.42 -20.10
C LYS A 154 -4.25 -24.22 -20.11
N GLY A 155 -3.20 -24.26 -19.29
CA GLY A 155 -2.24 -23.17 -19.12
C GLY A 155 -0.84 -23.51 -19.60
N TYR A 156 0.09 -22.59 -19.30
CA TYR A 156 1.51 -22.75 -19.57
C TYR A 156 2.29 -22.56 -18.28
N VAL A 157 3.37 -23.33 -18.15
CA VAL A 157 4.33 -23.20 -17.06
C VAL A 157 5.71 -22.93 -17.63
N ILE A 158 6.54 -22.24 -16.85
CA ILE A 158 7.93 -21.98 -17.20
C ILE A 158 8.70 -23.30 -17.07
N CYS A 159 9.54 -23.63 -18.06
CA CYS A 159 10.35 -24.85 -18.01
C CYS A 159 11.31 -24.80 -16.81
N ASN A 160 11.47 -25.92 -16.09
CA ASN A 160 12.27 -25.97 -14.87
C ASN A 160 13.75 -25.55 -15.07
N ASN A 161 14.32 -25.76 -16.25
CA ASN A 161 15.68 -25.38 -16.60
C ASN A 161 15.89 -23.85 -16.70
N GLU A 162 14.83 -23.06 -16.80
CA GLU A 162 14.89 -21.59 -16.82
C GLU A 162 15.08 -21.01 -15.41
N ARG A 163 14.80 -21.80 -14.36
CA ARG A 163 14.79 -21.32 -12.97
C ARG A 163 16.12 -20.71 -12.53
N PRO A 164 17.30 -21.35 -12.72
CA PRO A 164 18.57 -20.75 -12.33
C PRO A 164 18.83 -19.41 -13.03
N ALA A 165 18.40 -19.28 -14.29
CA ALA A 165 18.58 -18.06 -15.05
C ALA A 165 17.65 -16.94 -14.56
N LEU A 166 16.46 -17.26 -14.06
CA LEU A 166 15.53 -16.29 -13.46
C LEU A 166 16.02 -15.82 -12.09
N ASP A 167 16.57 -16.73 -11.27
CA ASP A 167 17.17 -16.39 -9.97
C ASP A 167 18.34 -15.41 -10.15
N ILE A 168 19.21 -15.63 -11.14
CA ILE A 168 20.32 -14.71 -11.47
C ILE A 168 19.80 -13.31 -11.84
N VAL A 169 18.75 -13.22 -12.65
CA VAL A 169 18.19 -11.91 -13.05
C VAL A 169 17.59 -11.19 -11.85
N HIS A 170 16.94 -11.92 -10.95
CA HIS A 170 16.43 -11.36 -9.69
C HIS A 170 17.57 -10.83 -8.82
N ASP A 171 18.62 -11.62 -8.64
CA ASP A 171 19.73 -11.24 -7.76
C ASP A 171 20.51 -10.04 -8.30
N GLN A 172 20.69 -9.96 -9.63
CA GLN A 172 21.24 -8.77 -10.30
C GLN A 172 20.37 -7.53 -10.09
N TRP A 173 19.04 -7.67 -10.17
CA TRP A 173 18.12 -6.57 -9.89
C TRP A 173 18.25 -6.08 -8.44
N VAL A 174 18.26 -6.99 -7.47
CA VAL A 174 18.45 -6.66 -6.05
C VAL A 174 19.79 -5.96 -5.80
N GLN A 175 20.88 -6.44 -6.42
CA GLN A 175 22.18 -5.79 -6.34
C GLN A 175 22.15 -4.36 -6.90
N SER A 176 21.47 -4.14 -8.02
CA SER A 176 21.34 -2.80 -8.61
C SER A 176 20.56 -1.83 -7.71
N LEU A 177 19.54 -2.31 -6.99
CA LEU A 177 18.78 -1.52 -6.03
C LEU A 177 19.65 -1.11 -4.82
N GLN A 178 20.50 -2.01 -4.35
CA GLN A 178 21.43 -1.73 -3.27
C GLN A 178 22.48 -0.70 -3.69
N GLN A 179 23.06 -0.83 -4.88
CA GLN A 179 24.01 0.15 -5.42
C GLN A 179 23.41 1.56 -5.53
N LYS A 180 22.17 1.68 -6.00
CA LYS A 180 21.44 2.96 -6.08
C LYS A 180 21.19 3.58 -4.70
N LYS A 181 20.97 2.75 -3.67
CA LYS A 181 20.79 3.23 -2.30
C LYS A 181 22.10 3.78 -1.72
N ASP A 182 23.22 3.14 -2.05
CA ASP A 182 24.55 3.52 -1.56
C ASP A 182 25.13 4.73 -2.31
N HIS A 183 24.71 4.97 -3.57
CA HIS A 183 25.14 6.08 -4.41
C HIS A 183 23.94 6.82 -5.04
N PRO A 184 23.25 7.70 -4.28
CA PRO A 184 22.03 8.37 -4.72
C PRO A 184 22.23 9.44 -5.83
N GLY A 185 23.41 9.54 -6.46
CA GLY A 185 23.85 10.72 -7.22
C GLY A 185 24.15 10.58 -8.71
N GLU A 186 24.06 9.41 -9.33
CA GLU A 186 24.40 9.24 -10.76
C GLU A 186 23.34 8.40 -11.48
N GLN A 187 22.28 9.03 -12.01
CA GLN A 187 21.53 8.60 -13.23
C GLN A 187 20.21 9.38 -13.44
N ASP A 188 20.25 10.71 -13.41
CA ASP A 188 19.26 11.53 -14.15
C ASP A 188 19.84 11.86 -15.53
N ARG A 189 20.03 10.84 -16.36
CA ARG A 189 20.32 10.98 -17.79
C ARG A 189 20.26 9.62 -18.47
N GLN A 190 19.07 9.07 -18.66
CA GLN A 190 18.64 8.29 -19.85
C GLN A 190 17.37 7.49 -19.53
N GLY A 191 16.27 7.95 -20.10
CA GLY A 191 14.97 7.26 -20.04
C GLY A 191 13.90 8.02 -20.82
N HIS A 192 14.27 8.57 -21.98
CA HIS A 192 13.32 9.08 -22.97
C HIS A 192 12.69 7.86 -23.66
N TYR A 193 11.43 7.57 -23.33
CA TYR A 193 10.59 6.67 -24.12
C TYR A 193 9.42 7.47 -24.67
N ASP A 194 9.52 7.67 -25.97
CA ASP A 194 8.58 8.31 -26.87
C ASP A 194 7.22 7.60 -26.81
N ARG A 195 6.14 8.34 -26.49
CA ARG A 195 4.77 7.86 -26.70
C ARG A 195 4.06 8.86 -27.59
N GLY A 196 3.94 8.45 -28.85
CA GLY A 196 3.32 9.18 -29.94
C GLY A 196 1.94 9.75 -29.61
N GLN A 197 1.76 10.96 -30.12
CA GLN A 197 0.56 11.78 -30.08
C GLN A 197 -0.57 11.13 -30.90
N SER A 198 -1.78 11.12 -30.34
CA SER A 198 -3.01 11.12 -31.15
C SER A 198 -3.75 12.42 -30.84
N ALA A 199 -3.80 13.29 -31.84
CA ALA A 199 -4.70 14.42 -31.90
C ALA A 199 -6.04 13.94 -32.50
N ASN A 200 -7.16 14.31 -31.88
CA ASN A 200 -8.15 15.16 -32.55
C ASN A 200 -9.27 15.63 -31.61
N PRO A 201 -9.94 16.75 -31.96
CA PRO A 201 -10.63 17.64 -31.03
C PRO A 201 -12.16 17.61 -31.17
N CYS A 202 -12.86 18.03 -30.12
CA CYS A 202 -14.22 18.61 -30.06
C CYS A 202 -14.68 18.53 -28.60
N GLY A 203 -15.35 19.49 -27.97
CA GLY A 203 -15.97 20.73 -28.36
C GLY A 203 -16.85 21.11 -27.17
N ASP A 204 -16.65 22.30 -26.60
CA ASP A 204 -17.56 22.93 -25.64
C ASP A 204 -18.66 23.64 -26.46
N PRO A 205 -19.91 23.83 -25.96
CA PRO A 205 -20.13 25.02 -25.11
C PRO A 205 -21.28 24.93 -24.07
N HIS A 206 -21.18 25.85 -23.08
CA HIS A 206 -22.27 26.62 -22.41
C HIS A 206 -23.10 25.94 -21.31
N ARG A 207 -23.64 26.61 -20.26
CA ARG A 207 -23.48 27.91 -19.55
C ARG A 207 -24.56 27.90 -18.42
N GLN A 208 -24.28 28.56 -17.27
CA GLN A 208 -25.24 29.20 -16.31
C GLN A 208 -26.26 28.28 -15.58
N ASP A 209 -26.79 28.51 -14.38
CA ASP A 209 -26.76 29.52 -13.29
C ASP A 209 -27.15 28.72 -12.02
N GLY A 210 -26.63 28.94 -10.81
CA GLY A 210 -27.13 29.94 -9.87
C GLY A 210 -27.80 29.30 -8.62
N GLN A 211 -27.65 29.98 -7.48
CA GLN A 211 -28.50 29.95 -6.27
C GLN A 211 -28.07 29.16 -5.01
N GLN A 212 -27.46 29.95 -4.09
CA GLN A 212 -27.87 30.25 -2.70
C GLN A 212 -27.89 29.17 -1.60
N ALA A 213 -27.19 29.54 -0.53
CA ALA A 213 -27.14 28.94 0.80
C ALA A 213 -28.45 29.11 1.59
N PRO A 214 -28.56 28.42 2.74
CA PRO A 214 -28.75 29.17 3.99
C PRO A 214 -27.77 28.78 5.11
N GLN A 215 -27.46 29.79 5.93
CA GLN A 215 -26.67 29.74 7.16
C GLN A 215 -27.44 29.09 8.32
N ILE A 216 -26.72 28.42 9.23
CA ILE A 216 -27.12 28.30 10.63
C ILE A 216 -25.92 28.64 11.52
N GLN A 217 -26.12 29.66 12.36
CA GLN A 217 -25.24 30.12 13.43
C GLN A 217 -25.28 29.17 14.64
N GLY A 218 -24.12 28.94 15.24
CA GLY A 218 -23.97 28.39 16.60
C GLY A 218 -22.54 28.65 17.10
N GLN A 219 -22.41 29.43 18.17
CA GLN A 219 -21.15 29.90 18.77
C GLN A 219 -20.43 28.81 19.64
N PRO A 220 -19.39 29.14 20.43
CA PRO A 220 -18.05 28.56 20.29
C PRO A 220 -17.75 27.51 21.37
N PHE A 221 -17.25 26.33 20.99
CA PHE A 221 -16.66 25.43 21.97
C PHE A 221 -15.22 25.83 22.26
N GLN A 222 -14.99 26.29 23.50
CA GLN A 222 -13.70 26.63 24.06
C GLN A 222 -12.84 25.37 24.24
N GLY A 223 -11.65 25.42 23.64
CA GLY A 223 -10.38 24.93 24.16
C GLY A 223 -10.30 23.52 24.75
N GLN A 224 -9.81 22.57 23.94
CA GLN A 224 -8.86 21.57 24.42
C GLN A 224 -7.72 21.44 23.41
N ILE A 225 -6.51 21.82 23.84
CA ILE A 225 -5.28 21.58 23.10
C ILE A 225 -4.95 20.11 23.29
N SER A 226 -5.16 19.31 22.26
CA SER A 226 -4.78 17.90 22.23
C SER A 226 -3.27 17.76 22.16
N SER A 227 -2.72 16.77 22.87
CA SER A 227 -1.30 16.50 23.10
C SER A 227 -0.45 16.16 21.85
N THR A 228 -0.99 16.39 20.65
CA THR A 228 -0.41 16.06 19.34
C THR A 228 -0.03 17.31 18.52
N GLY A 229 -0.39 18.51 18.97
CA GLY A 229 -0.19 19.76 18.22
C GLY A 229 -1.16 19.95 17.05
N ILE A 230 -2.15 19.06 16.88
CA ILE A 230 -3.17 19.13 15.83
C ILE A 230 -4.46 19.70 16.47
N PRO A 231 -4.99 20.84 15.98
CA PRO A 231 -6.25 21.40 16.47
C PRO A 231 -7.44 20.46 16.23
N ALA A 232 -8.45 20.51 17.09
CA ALA A 232 -9.68 19.75 16.92
C ALA A 232 -10.33 20.03 15.55
N GLY A 233 -10.76 18.97 14.85
CA GLY A 233 -11.31 19.07 13.49
C GLY A 233 -10.27 19.24 12.37
N CYS A 234 -8.98 19.28 12.72
CA CYS A 234 -7.88 19.27 11.76
C CYS A 234 -7.23 17.89 11.69
N TYR A 235 -6.57 17.62 10.57
CA TYR A 235 -5.89 16.35 10.31
C TYR A 235 -4.49 16.60 9.75
N MET A 236 -3.48 15.91 10.26
CA MET A 236 -2.13 15.97 9.71
C MET A 236 -1.93 14.85 8.69
N VAL A 237 -1.50 15.21 7.48
CA VAL A 237 -1.11 14.23 6.46
C VAL A 237 0.21 13.60 6.88
N THR A 238 0.24 12.27 6.98
CA THR A 238 1.43 11.49 7.32
C THR A 238 1.95 10.68 6.14
N GLY A 239 1.13 10.51 5.10
CA GLY A 239 1.47 9.79 3.87
C GLY A 239 0.47 10.15 2.77
N ALA A 240 0.91 10.30 1.52
CA ALA A 240 0.03 10.52 0.38
C ALA A 240 0.60 9.84 -0.86
N VAL A 241 -0.21 9.03 -1.55
CA VAL A 241 0.21 8.29 -2.74
C VAL A 241 -0.92 8.30 -3.76
N LEU A 242 -0.60 8.66 -5.01
CA LEU A 242 -1.51 8.50 -6.14
C LEU A 242 -1.67 7.01 -6.46
N LYS A 243 -2.92 6.56 -6.50
CA LYS A 243 -3.28 5.18 -6.83
C LYS A 243 -4.19 5.14 -8.05
N PRO A 244 -3.92 4.24 -9.02
CA PRO A 244 -4.90 3.95 -10.04
C PRO A 244 -6.15 3.32 -9.40
N THR A 245 -7.31 3.66 -9.94
CA THR A 245 -8.59 3.02 -9.62
C THR A 245 -8.84 1.87 -10.59
N MET A 246 -9.70 0.94 -10.19
CA MET A 246 -10.12 -0.18 -11.04
C MET A 246 -10.85 0.29 -12.32
N SER A 247 -11.33 1.54 -12.35
CA SER A 247 -11.99 2.15 -13.52
C SER A 247 -11.02 2.86 -14.48
N GLY A 248 -9.70 2.79 -14.23
CA GLY A 248 -8.67 3.44 -15.07
C GLY A 248 -8.39 4.91 -14.74
N ASN A 249 -9.11 5.50 -13.78
CA ASN A 249 -8.81 6.84 -13.25
C ASN A 249 -7.76 6.74 -12.13
N SER A 250 -7.38 7.87 -11.54
CA SER A 250 -6.49 7.91 -10.37
C SER A 250 -7.17 8.60 -9.19
N ARG A 251 -6.87 8.14 -7.98
CA ARG A 251 -7.28 8.77 -6.71
C ARG A 251 -6.07 8.88 -5.77
N THR A 252 -6.08 9.84 -4.86
CA THR A 252 -5.04 9.93 -3.84
C THR A 252 -5.47 9.12 -2.61
N SER A 253 -4.63 8.17 -2.23
CA SER A 253 -4.69 7.49 -0.93
C SER A 253 -3.86 8.29 0.05
N VAL A 254 -4.49 8.79 1.11
CA VAL A 254 -3.85 9.62 2.11
C VAL A 254 -3.97 9.00 3.50
N GLN A 255 -2.88 8.99 4.25
CA GLN A 255 -2.84 8.63 5.65
C GLN A 255 -2.92 9.91 6.47
N VAL A 256 -3.94 10.01 7.32
CA VAL A 256 -4.20 11.19 8.12
C VAL A 256 -4.23 10.83 9.60
N ARG A 257 -3.65 11.71 10.42
CA ARG A 257 -3.71 11.65 11.88
C ARG A 257 -4.63 12.76 12.38
N ASP A 258 -5.61 12.43 13.21
CA ASP A 258 -6.52 13.40 13.79
C ASP A 258 -5.97 14.06 15.09
N SER A 259 -6.75 14.96 15.68
CA SER A 259 -6.39 15.61 16.94
C SER A 259 -6.28 14.67 18.15
N ALA A 260 -6.97 13.52 18.14
CA ALA A 260 -6.86 12.49 19.18
C ALA A 260 -5.62 11.60 18.99
N GLY A 261 -4.92 11.73 17.87
CA GLY A 261 -3.76 10.92 17.51
C GLY A 261 -4.12 9.67 16.72
N GLN A 262 -5.38 9.45 16.40
CA GLN A 262 -5.85 8.30 15.63
C GLN A 262 -5.38 8.43 14.18
N LEU A 263 -4.78 7.35 13.65
CA LEU A 263 -4.29 7.28 12.27
C LEU A 263 -5.22 6.41 11.43
N PHE A 264 -5.66 6.92 10.28
CA PHE A 264 -6.45 6.12 9.35
C PHE A 264 -6.14 6.48 7.90
N GLN A 265 -6.53 5.58 7.01
CA GLN A 265 -6.44 5.77 5.57
C GLN A 265 -7.73 6.38 5.05
N ALA A 266 -7.61 7.48 4.31
CA ALA A 266 -8.69 8.09 3.56
C ALA A 266 -8.35 8.16 2.07
N TYR A 267 -9.37 8.32 1.24
CA TYR A 267 -9.23 8.43 -0.20
C TYR A 267 -9.90 9.70 -0.69
N THR A 268 -9.25 10.42 -1.60
CA THR A 268 -9.90 11.50 -2.35
C THR A 268 -10.74 10.91 -3.49
N ARG A 269 -11.73 11.66 -3.99
CA ARG A 269 -12.53 11.21 -5.15
C ARG A 269 -11.75 11.17 -6.46
N GLY A 270 -10.70 11.96 -6.58
CA GLY A 270 -9.82 12.01 -7.74
C GLY A 270 -8.37 12.25 -7.34
N ALA A 271 -7.47 12.27 -8.32
CA ALA A 271 -6.07 12.58 -8.09
C ALA A 271 -5.90 13.98 -7.49
N ASP A 272 -5.27 14.07 -6.33
CA ASP A 272 -4.78 15.32 -5.75
C ASP A 272 -3.31 15.16 -5.34
N ALA A 273 -2.43 15.74 -6.14
CA ALA A 273 -0.98 15.69 -5.95
C ALA A 273 -0.47 16.72 -4.92
N ARG A 274 -1.34 17.63 -4.46
CA ARG A 274 -0.96 18.64 -3.45
C ARG A 274 -0.85 18.06 -2.06
N LEU A 275 -1.46 16.90 -1.81
CA LEU A 275 -1.36 16.19 -0.54
C LEU A 275 0.04 15.59 -0.39
N ALA A 276 0.74 16.02 0.66
CA ALA A 276 2.08 15.55 1.01
C ALA A 276 2.20 15.42 2.53
N PRO A 277 3.08 14.52 3.03
CA PRO A 277 3.36 14.40 4.47
C PRO A 277 3.76 15.76 5.08
N GLY A 278 3.24 16.05 6.27
CA GLY A 278 3.50 17.30 7.01
C GLY A 278 2.44 18.39 6.79
N LEU A 279 1.59 18.27 5.76
CA LEU A 279 0.50 19.22 5.54
C LEU A 279 -0.62 19.04 6.57
N MET A 280 -1.24 20.16 6.96
CA MET A 280 -2.43 20.13 7.80
C MET A 280 -3.67 20.36 6.94
N LEU A 281 -4.66 19.49 7.12
CA LEU A 281 -5.97 19.60 6.49
C LEU A 281 -6.92 20.23 7.50
N THR A 282 -7.56 21.32 7.09
CA THR A 282 -8.60 22.03 7.86
C THR A 282 -9.91 22.00 7.09
N ASN A 283 -11.03 22.33 7.76
CA ASN A 283 -12.37 22.26 7.16
C ASN A 283 -12.64 20.93 6.45
N VAL A 284 -12.17 19.84 7.08
CA VAL A 284 -12.23 18.50 6.51
C VAL A 284 -13.65 17.97 6.60
N GLN A 285 -14.19 17.58 5.46
CA GLN A 285 -15.45 16.87 5.35
C GLN A 285 -15.14 15.41 4.95
N LEU A 286 -15.28 14.52 5.93
CA LEU A 286 -15.08 13.09 5.75
C LEU A 286 -16.45 12.42 5.60
N SER A 287 -16.65 11.69 4.50
CA SER A 287 -17.75 10.73 4.41
C SER A 287 -17.22 9.35 4.76
N THR A 288 -18.03 8.61 5.51
CA THR A 288 -17.75 7.23 5.85
C THR A 288 -18.59 6.34 4.94
N GLN A 289 -17.94 5.56 4.11
CA GLN A 289 -18.61 4.53 3.32
C GLN A 289 -18.38 3.19 4.00
N HIS A 290 -19.43 2.67 4.62
CA HIS A 290 -19.43 1.31 5.12
C HIS A 290 -19.87 0.40 3.99
N ASN A 291 -18.98 -0.45 3.50
CA ASN A 291 -19.34 -1.44 2.49
C ASN A 291 -18.79 -2.81 2.90
N ASN A 292 -19.70 -3.77 3.04
CA ASN A 292 -19.42 -5.15 3.41
C ASN A 292 -18.56 -5.34 4.69
N GLY A 293 -18.61 -4.42 5.65
CA GLY A 293 -17.85 -4.52 6.90
C GLY A 293 -16.51 -3.78 6.89
N VAL A 294 -16.10 -3.19 5.76
CA VAL A 294 -14.96 -2.26 5.70
C VAL A 294 -15.46 -0.83 5.72
N THR A 295 -14.88 -0.04 6.60
CA THR A 295 -15.10 1.40 6.70
C THR A 295 -14.07 2.13 5.82
N PHE A 296 -14.52 2.71 4.72
CA PHE A 296 -13.71 3.61 3.90
C PHE A 296 -13.98 5.06 4.30
N TYR A 297 -12.90 5.78 4.55
CA TYR A 297 -12.96 7.22 4.73
C TYR A 297 -12.73 7.91 3.39
N ILE A 298 -13.68 8.74 2.95
CA ILE A 298 -13.55 9.54 1.75
C ILE A 298 -13.39 11.00 2.16
N LEU A 299 -12.30 11.63 1.72
CA LEU A 299 -12.08 13.06 1.84
C LEU A 299 -12.87 13.77 0.75
N GLU A 300 -14.05 14.27 1.12
CA GLU A 300 -14.98 14.95 0.22
C GLU A 300 -14.53 16.38 -0.07
N SER A 301 -14.14 17.10 0.99
CA SER A 301 -13.57 18.43 0.89
C SER A 301 -12.59 18.67 2.04
N TYR A 302 -11.61 19.54 1.79
CA TYR A 302 -10.61 19.97 2.76
C TYR A 302 -9.90 21.22 2.25
N GLN A 303 -9.28 21.95 3.17
CA GLN A 303 -8.34 23.03 2.86
C GLN A 303 -6.96 22.61 3.33
N ILE A 304 -5.95 22.89 2.50
CA ILE A 304 -4.55 22.66 2.86
C ILE A 304 -4.05 23.92 3.55
N MET A 305 -3.63 23.78 4.80
CA MET A 305 -2.91 24.80 5.52
C MET A 305 -1.43 24.45 5.49
N ASP A 306 -0.66 25.29 4.79
CA ASP A 306 0.79 25.22 4.79
C ASP A 306 1.31 25.91 6.06
N LEU A 307 1.82 25.13 7.00
CA LEU A 307 2.63 25.67 8.09
C LEU A 307 4.04 25.91 7.54
N GLY A 308 4.18 27.00 6.78
CA GLY A 308 5.46 27.44 6.22
C GLY A 308 6.56 27.51 7.29
N GLY A 309 7.76 27.07 6.90
CA GLY A 309 8.88 26.73 7.77
C GLY A 309 9.26 27.76 8.84
N ALA A 310 9.47 27.26 10.06
CA ALA A 310 10.19 27.92 11.13
C ALA A 310 11.31 27.00 11.63
N GLN A 311 12.35 26.81 10.80
CA GLN A 311 13.66 26.36 11.24
C GLN A 311 14.73 26.75 10.22
N ALA A 312 15.09 28.04 10.21
CA ALA A 312 16.39 28.58 9.81
C ALA A 312 16.40 30.08 10.13
N ALA A 313 16.96 30.41 11.29
CA ALA A 313 17.60 31.71 11.56
C ALA A 313 19.05 31.40 11.88
#